data_AF-A0A842Y1P3-F1
#
_entry.id   AF-A0A842Y1P3-F1
#
_cell.length_a   1.000
_cell.length_b   1.000
_cell.length_c   1.000
_cell.angle_alpha   90.00
_cell.angle_beta   90.00
_cell.angle_gamma   90.00
#
_symmetry.space_group_name_H-M   'P 1'
#
loop_
_entity.id
_entity.type
_entity.pdbx_description
1 polymer ?
#
loop_
_entity_poly.entity_id
_entity_poly.type
_entity_poly.pdbx_seq_one_letter_code
_entity_poly.pdbx_strand_id
1 'polypeptide(L)'
;MIRQRFVIDTSALTDTQTRELEGAGTLCIAMGGILDIIAEARLNLGISCYIPFPSVYNEMRDFARNNGCDEETLAKIDTWLVKKTPDRFEVKIPSKIFYDYVDFMRGRINKGMGVAEEAIWESATECLFLTTKAISKQQIEPEIEREVIGEIIGKFRDKYRNALRYGILDSAPDIDVLLLAKELDAAVVASDMGIQKWAEQLGLRFVNARSFPAMIKEYLKRTKPGNTGKLE
;
A
#
# COMPACT_ATOMS: atom_id res chain seq x y z
N MET A 1 28.20 -8.09 -13.69
CA MET A 1 27.53 -8.55 -12.44
C MET A 1 26.12 -7.99 -12.46
N ILE A 2 25.08 -8.83 -12.41
CA ILE A 2 23.68 -8.37 -12.41
C ILE A 2 23.45 -7.65 -11.09
N ARG A 3 23.20 -6.33 -11.13
CA ARG A 3 22.93 -5.55 -9.92
C ARG A 3 21.52 -5.89 -9.44
N GLN A 4 21.39 -6.34 -8.19
CA GLN A 4 20.08 -6.56 -7.60
C GLN A 4 19.42 -5.22 -7.30
N ARG A 5 18.17 -5.09 -7.76
CA ARG A 5 17.34 -3.90 -7.56
C ARG A 5 16.09 -4.27 -6.80
N PHE A 6 15.66 -3.39 -5.93
CA PHE A 6 14.43 -3.49 -5.17
C PHE A 6 13.60 -2.22 -5.36
N VAL A 7 12.28 -2.35 -5.45
CA VAL A 7 11.35 -1.22 -5.37
C VAL A 7 10.61 -1.32 -4.05
N ILE A 8 10.65 -0.24 -3.28
CA ILE A 8 10.19 -0.19 -1.90
C ILE A 8 8.83 0.50 -1.87
N ASP A 9 7.86 -0.16 -1.25
CA ASP A 9 6.58 0.44 -0.87
C ASP A 9 6.68 1.15 0.51
N THR A 10 5.77 2.08 0.81
CA THR A 10 5.68 2.75 2.11
C THR A 10 5.58 1.74 3.26
N SER A 11 4.83 0.65 3.08
CA SER A 11 4.70 -0.41 4.10
C SER A 11 6.03 -1.07 4.47
N ALA A 12 7.02 -1.07 3.59
CA ALA A 12 8.31 -1.71 3.84
C ALA A 12 9.10 -1.09 5.00
N LEU A 13 8.93 0.22 5.23
CA LEU A 13 9.61 0.97 6.29
C LEU A 13 8.69 1.34 7.46
N THR A 14 7.38 1.15 7.30
CA THR A 14 6.37 1.64 8.25
C THR A 14 5.62 0.52 8.97
N ASP A 15 5.66 -0.72 8.45
CA ASP A 15 4.94 -1.87 9.02
C ASP A 15 5.29 -2.11 10.49
N THR A 16 4.25 -2.18 11.31
CA THR A 16 4.33 -2.36 12.76
C THR A 16 5.17 -3.56 13.18
N GLN A 17 5.02 -4.69 12.48
CA GLN A 17 5.69 -5.94 12.86
C GLN A 17 7.15 -5.97 12.42
N THR A 18 7.50 -5.31 11.30
CA THR A 18 8.90 -5.09 10.93
C THR A 18 9.65 -4.31 12.02
N ARG A 19 8.97 -3.35 12.68
CA ARG A 19 9.57 -2.56 13.78
C ARG A 19 9.85 -3.42 15.02
N GLU A 20 8.92 -4.29 15.38
CA GLU A 20 9.06 -5.20 16.52
C GLU A 20 10.24 -6.18 16.33
N LEU A 21 10.42 -6.69 15.10
CA LEU A 21 11.50 -7.62 14.77
C LEU A 21 12.89 -6.98 14.78
N GLU A 22 12.99 -5.70 14.43
CA GLU A 22 14.26 -4.96 14.47
C GLU A 22 14.64 -4.51 15.90
N GLY A 23 13.79 -4.79 16.91
CA GLY A 23 14.08 -4.50 18.32
C GLY A 23 14.25 -3.00 18.63
N ALA A 24 13.89 -2.15 17.68
CA ALA A 24 14.13 -0.71 17.69
C ALA A 24 12.85 0.00 18.18
N GLY A 25 12.88 0.47 19.43
CA GLY A 25 11.71 0.98 20.15
C GLY A 25 10.72 1.82 19.33
N THR A 26 11.12 3.02 18.88
CA THR A 26 10.23 3.95 18.15
C THR A 26 10.33 3.77 16.63
N LEU A 27 9.26 4.16 15.91
CA LEU A 27 9.18 4.10 14.44
C LEU A 27 10.41 4.69 13.73
N CYS A 28 10.90 5.83 14.19
CA CYS A 28 12.01 6.53 13.55
C CYS A 28 13.33 5.77 13.69
N ILE A 29 13.57 5.12 14.84
CA ILE A 29 14.76 4.29 15.06
C ILE A 29 14.71 3.06 14.15
N ALA A 30 13.55 2.40 14.08
CA ALA A 30 13.38 1.24 13.20
C ALA A 30 13.59 1.60 11.72
N MET A 31 12.99 2.70 11.28
CA MET A 31 13.15 3.21 9.91
C MET A 31 14.61 3.58 9.61
N GLY A 32 15.27 4.29 10.53
CA GLY A 32 16.68 4.62 10.44
C GLY A 32 17.57 3.37 10.32
N GLY A 33 17.32 2.36 11.15
CA GLY A 33 18.06 1.09 11.09
C GLY A 33 17.90 0.34 9.77
N ILE A 34 16.69 0.32 9.20
CA ILE A 34 16.48 -0.28 7.86
C ILE A 34 17.22 0.52 6.77
N LEU A 35 17.19 1.85 6.85
CA LEU A 35 17.92 2.71 5.92
C LEU A 35 19.44 2.52 6.03
N ASP A 36 19.97 2.31 7.23
CA ASP A 36 21.39 2.00 7.44
C ASP A 36 21.78 0.64 6.83
N ILE A 37 20.91 -0.37 6.93
CA ILE A 37 21.10 -1.66 6.25
C ILE A 37 21.10 -1.48 4.72
N ILE A 38 20.19 -0.66 4.18
CA ILE A 38 20.15 -0.33 2.75
C ILE A 38 21.43 0.40 2.33
N ALA A 39 21.92 1.32 3.15
CA ALA A 39 23.18 2.03 2.93
C ALA A 39 24.37 1.06 2.84
N GLU A 40 24.51 0.17 3.82
CA GLU A 40 25.56 -0.86 3.81
C GLU A 40 25.46 -1.76 2.59
N ALA A 41 24.25 -2.20 2.23
CA ALA A 41 24.01 -3.04 1.06
C ALA A 41 24.36 -2.35 -0.25
N ARG A 42 24.08 -1.05 -0.37
CA ARG A 42 24.43 -0.28 -1.55
C ARG A 42 25.94 -0.15 -1.71
N LEU A 43 26.66 0.13 -0.62
CA LEU A 43 28.10 0.33 -0.64
C LEU A 43 28.88 -0.98 -0.83
N ASN A 44 28.46 -2.07 -0.18
CA ASN A 44 29.21 -3.33 -0.18
C ASN A 44 28.76 -4.32 -1.26
N LEU A 45 27.46 -4.33 -1.60
CA LEU A 45 26.86 -5.32 -2.51
C LEU A 45 26.40 -4.72 -3.85
N GLY A 46 26.41 -3.38 -3.98
CA GLY A 46 25.86 -2.70 -5.14
C GLY A 46 24.34 -2.85 -5.28
N ILE A 47 23.63 -3.18 -4.20
CA ILE A 47 22.17 -3.29 -4.16
C ILE A 47 21.56 -1.89 -4.22
N SER A 48 20.56 -1.68 -5.07
CA SER A 48 19.87 -0.39 -5.19
C SER A 48 18.40 -0.52 -4.85
N CYS A 49 17.96 0.27 -3.87
CA CYS A 49 16.55 0.38 -3.49
C CYS A 49 15.96 1.64 -4.14
N TYR A 50 14.90 1.46 -4.91
CA TYR A 50 14.17 2.50 -5.61
C TYR A 50 12.85 2.78 -4.91
N ILE A 51 12.37 4.01 -5.03
CA ILE A 51 11.06 4.42 -4.55
C ILE A 51 10.34 5.21 -5.64
N PRO A 52 9.06 4.89 -5.93
CA PRO A 52 8.28 5.66 -6.88
C PRO A 52 8.17 7.12 -6.47
N PHE A 53 8.54 8.01 -7.40
CA PHE A 53 8.44 9.45 -7.21
C PHE A 53 7.41 10.05 -8.18
N PRO A 54 6.56 10.99 -7.76
CA PRO A 54 6.47 11.57 -6.41
C PRO A 54 5.60 10.78 -5.42
N SER A 55 4.84 9.78 -5.89
CA SER A 55 3.75 9.11 -5.13
C SER A 55 4.21 8.51 -3.79
N VAL A 56 4.78 7.32 -3.81
CA VAL A 56 5.18 6.57 -2.61
C VAL A 56 6.21 7.34 -1.78
N TYR A 57 7.12 8.04 -2.45
CA TYR A 57 8.13 8.86 -1.78
C TYR A 57 7.52 9.96 -0.91
N ASN A 58 6.53 10.72 -1.41
CA ASN A 58 5.91 11.78 -0.62
C ASN A 58 5.14 11.19 0.56
N GLU A 59 4.41 10.08 0.36
CA GLU A 59 3.70 9.40 1.45
C GLU A 59 4.66 8.96 2.55
N MET A 60 5.78 8.34 2.19
CA MET A 60 6.80 7.91 3.15
C MET A 60 7.43 9.10 3.88
N ARG A 61 7.77 10.17 3.17
CA ARG A 61 8.39 11.37 3.75
C ARG A 61 7.43 12.09 4.70
N ASP A 62 6.18 12.26 4.27
CA ASP A 62 5.15 12.90 5.09
C ASP A 62 4.80 12.03 6.30
N PHE A 63 4.76 10.71 6.14
CA PHE A 63 4.59 9.77 7.25
C PHE A 63 5.71 9.90 8.28
N ALA A 64 6.98 9.91 7.85
CA ALA A 64 8.12 10.09 8.76
C ALA A 64 8.05 11.44 9.49
N ARG A 65 7.72 12.52 8.77
CA ARG A 65 7.59 13.87 9.34
C ARG A 65 6.46 13.96 10.36
N ASN A 66 5.29 13.43 10.03
CA ASN A 66 4.11 13.48 10.90
C ASN A 66 4.27 12.65 12.17
N ASN A 67 5.15 11.64 12.15
CA ASN A 67 5.50 10.84 13.32
C ASN A 67 6.72 11.37 14.09
N GLY A 68 7.22 12.56 13.75
CA GLY A 68 8.28 13.24 14.52
C GLY A 68 9.68 12.67 14.32
N CYS A 69 9.96 12.05 13.17
CA CYS A 69 11.32 11.62 12.85
C CYS A 69 12.25 12.82 12.62
N ASP A 70 13.50 12.66 13.03
CA ASP A 70 14.52 13.70 12.93
C ASP A 70 14.98 13.93 11.49
N GLU A 71 15.66 15.07 11.28
CA GLU A 71 16.21 15.44 9.98
C GLU A 71 17.27 14.44 9.49
N GLU A 72 17.94 13.71 10.39
CA GLU A 72 18.87 12.65 10.00
C GLU A 72 18.15 11.51 9.28
N THR A 73 17.02 11.02 9.83
CA THR A 73 16.22 9.97 9.21
C THR A 73 15.65 10.42 7.87
N LEU A 74 15.17 11.67 7.77
CA LEU A 74 14.68 12.24 6.51
C LEU A 74 15.80 12.34 5.46
N ALA A 75 17.00 12.76 5.85
CA ALA A 75 18.16 12.80 4.97
C ALA A 75 18.58 11.40 4.49
N LYS A 76 18.46 10.37 5.36
CA LYS A 76 18.69 8.97 4.98
C LYS A 76 17.69 8.49 3.93
N ILE A 77 16.39 8.80 4.09
CA ILE A 77 15.36 8.49 3.07
C ILE A 77 15.77 9.09 1.72
N ASP A 78 16.16 10.37 1.73
CA ASP A 78 16.53 11.10 0.51
C ASP A 78 17.78 10.60 -0.18
N THR A 79 18.73 10.09 0.60
CA THR A 79 20.06 9.68 0.11
C THR A 79 20.06 8.23 -0.37
N TRP A 80 19.47 7.33 0.42
CA TRP A 80 19.61 5.89 0.22
C TRP A 80 18.55 5.29 -0.69
N LEU A 81 17.37 5.91 -0.79
CA LEU A 81 16.33 5.52 -1.74
C LEU A 81 16.46 6.29 -3.05
N VAL A 82 16.58 5.56 -4.15
CA VAL A 82 16.67 6.16 -5.49
C VAL A 82 15.28 6.52 -5.97
N LYS A 83 14.98 7.83 -5.97
CA LYS A 83 13.74 8.39 -6.50
C LYS A 83 13.67 8.16 -8.01
N LYS A 84 12.62 7.47 -8.47
CA LYS A 84 12.37 7.30 -9.90
C LYS A 84 10.87 7.21 -10.18
N THR A 85 10.41 7.95 -11.17
CA THR A 85 9.04 7.81 -11.69
C THR A 85 9.00 6.61 -12.64
N PRO A 86 8.00 5.72 -12.52
CA PRO A 86 7.83 4.63 -13.48
C PRO A 86 7.50 5.15 -14.87
N ASP A 87 8.02 4.46 -15.89
CA ASP A 87 7.56 4.66 -17.26
C ASP A 87 6.15 4.09 -17.44
N ARG A 88 5.15 4.98 -17.45
CA ARG A 88 3.73 4.61 -17.59
C ARG A 88 3.32 4.35 -19.04
N PHE A 89 4.21 4.56 -20.01
CA PHE A 89 3.89 4.47 -21.43
C PHE A 89 4.50 3.23 -22.08
N GLU A 90 5.76 2.93 -21.82
CA GLU A 90 6.50 1.87 -22.53
C GLU A 90 6.54 0.53 -21.77
N VAL A 91 6.17 0.51 -20.48
CA VAL A 91 6.20 -0.72 -19.69
C VAL A 91 5.19 -1.73 -20.23
N LYS A 92 5.70 -2.88 -20.67
CA LYS A 92 4.88 -3.98 -21.21
C LYS A 92 4.26 -4.80 -20.07
N ILE A 93 2.93 -4.83 -20.06
CA ILE A 93 2.12 -5.55 -19.07
C ILE A 93 1.38 -6.70 -19.75
N PRO A 94 1.31 -7.90 -19.14
CA PRO A 94 0.49 -9.00 -19.65
C PRO A 94 -0.98 -8.58 -19.80
N SER A 95 -1.61 -8.89 -20.94
CA SER A 95 -3.00 -8.51 -21.21
C SER A 95 -3.99 -9.13 -20.22
N LYS A 96 -3.67 -10.29 -19.62
CA LYS A 96 -4.47 -10.98 -18.60
C LYS A 96 -4.86 -10.07 -17.45
N ILE A 97 -3.99 -9.12 -17.08
CA ILE A 97 -4.25 -8.15 -16.03
C ILE A 97 -5.46 -7.26 -16.33
N PHE A 98 -5.65 -6.85 -17.59
CA PHE A 98 -6.82 -6.05 -17.96
C PHE A 98 -8.11 -6.85 -17.81
N TYR A 99 -8.11 -8.14 -18.14
CA TYR A 99 -9.26 -9.01 -17.93
C TYR A 99 -9.57 -9.16 -16.43
N ASP A 100 -8.55 -9.41 -15.62
CA ASP A 100 -8.71 -9.50 -14.17
C ASP A 100 -9.25 -8.20 -13.59
N TYR A 101 -8.70 -7.05 -13.99
CA TYR A 101 -9.19 -5.74 -13.59
C TYR A 101 -10.67 -5.54 -13.94
N VAL A 102 -11.09 -5.89 -15.16
CA VAL A 102 -12.50 -5.78 -15.58
C VAL A 102 -13.40 -6.67 -14.75
N ASP A 103 -13.03 -7.93 -14.52
CA ASP A 103 -13.81 -8.87 -13.72
C ASP A 103 -13.93 -8.40 -12.27
N PHE A 104 -12.83 -7.90 -11.70
CA PHE A 104 -12.82 -7.31 -10.37
C PHE A 104 -13.72 -6.07 -10.27
N MET A 105 -13.63 -5.15 -11.23
CA MET A 105 -14.47 -3.95 -11.27
C MET A 105 -15.94 -4.30 -11.40
N ARG A 106 -16.29 -5.29 -12.23
CA ARG A 106 -17.66 -5.79 -12.35
C ARG A 106 -18.15 -6.37 -11.02
N GLY A 107 -17.33 -7.17 -10.35
CA GLY A 107 -17.65 -7.71 -9.03
C GLY A 107 -17.93 -6.61 -7.99
N ARG A 108 -17.17 -5.51 -8.02
CA ARG A 108 -17.36 -4.35 -7.13
C ARG A 108 -18.65 -3.60 -7.44
N ILE A 109 -18.92 -3.34 -8.71
CA ILE A 109 -20.16 -2.69 -9.13
C ILE A 109 -21.38 -3.51 -8.68
N ASN A 110 -21.33 -4.84 -8.84
CA ASN A 110 -22.39 -5.73 -8.38
C ASN A 110 -22.58 -5.71 -6.86
N LYS A 111 -21.49 -5.67 -6.07
CA LYS A 111 -21.59 -5.49 -4.62
C LYS A 111 -22.18 -4.14 -4.24
N GLY A 112 -21.78 -3.07 -4.92
CA GLY A 112 -22.33 -1.74 -4.72
C GLY A 112 -23.82 -1.68 -5.04
N MET A 113 -24.26 -2.38 -6.09
CA MET A 113 -25.67 -2.56 -6.43
C MET A 113 -26.44 -3.25 -5.30
N GLY A 114 -25.91 -4.34 -4.75
CA GLY A 114 -26.53 -5.03 -3.60
C GLY A 114 -26.66 -4.14 -2.36
N VAL A 115 -25.66 -3.30 -2.08
CA VAL A 115 -25.73 -2.30 -0.99
C VAL A 115 -26.81 -1.25 -1.24
N ALA A 116 -27.00 -0.83 -2.50
CA ALA A 116 -28.07 0.10 -2.86
C ALA A 116 -29.45 -0.55 -2.73
N GLU A 117 -29.60 -1.80 -3.17
CA GLU A 117 -30.84 -2.57 -3.00
C GLU A 117 -31.20 -2.76 -1.53
N GLU A 118 -30.23 -3.10 -0.67
CA GLU A 118 -30.42 -3.23 0.78
C GLU A 118 -30.94 -1.91 1.38
N ALA A 119 -30.33 -0.78 1.03
CA ALA A 119 -30.76 0.53 1.52
C ALA A 119 -32.17 0.92 1.05
N ILE A 120 -32.55 0.56 -0.18
CA ILE A 120 -33.91 0.77 -0.70
C ILE A 120 -34.91 -0.05 0.13
N TRP A 121 -34.64 -1.34 0.35
CA TRP A 121 -35.51 -2.19 1.16
C TRP A 121 -35.62 -1.71 2.61
N GLU A 122 -34.50 -1.33 3.24
CA GLU A 122 -34.46 -0.78 4.59
C GLU A 122 -35.32 0.49 4.67
N SER A 123 -35.11 1.44 3.74
CA SER A 123 -35.86 2.71 3.70
C SER A 123 -37.36 2.52 3.48
N ALA A 124 -37.74 1.64 2.55
CA ALA A 124 -39.15 1.35 2.25
C ALA A 124 -39.84 0.68 3.44
N THR A 125 -39.16 -0.26 4.10
CA THR A 125 -39.68 -0.99 5.26
C THR A 125 -39.86 -0.05 6.46
N GLU A 126 -38.85 0.76 6.79
CA GLU A 126 -38.94 1.73 7.89
C GLU A 126 -40.06 2.75 7.64
N CYS A 127 -40.21 3.23 6.39
CA CYS A 127 -41.30 4.13 6.04
C CYS A 127 -42.71 3.51 6.20
N LEU A 128 -42.86 2.19 6.04
CA LEU A 128 -44.16 1.52 6.27
C LEU A 128 -44.58 1.51 7.74
N PHE A 129 -43.61 1.54 8.67
CA PHE A 129 -43.88 1.56 10.11
C PHE A 129 -44.04 2.99 10.68
N LEU A 130 -43.72 4.02 9.90
CA LEU A 130 -43.91 5.41 10.30
C LEU A 130 -45.37 5.84 10.14
N THR A 131 -45.96 6.33 11.23
CA THR A 131 -47.28 6.99 11.18
C THR A 131 -47.07 8.51 11.07
N THR A 132 -47.26 9.09 9.88
CA THR A 132 -47.18 10.54 9.68
C THR A 132 -48.55 11.21 9.77
N LYS A 133 -48.60 12.42 10.33
CA LYS A 133 -49.80 13.29 10.35
C LYS A 133 -49.84 14.26 9.16
N ALA A 134 -48.83 14.22 8.29
CA ALA A 134 -48.71 15.11 7.15
C ALA A 134 -49.76 14.81 6.08
N ILE A 135 -50.35 15.87 5.53
CA ILE A 135 -51.50 15.80 4.59
C ILE A 135 -51.03 16.00 3.14
N SER A 136 -49.81 16.50 2.95
CA SER A 136 -49.20 16.77 1.65
C SER A 136 -47.74 16.33 1.62
N LYS A 137 -47.23 16.04 0.41
CA LYS A 137 -45.85 15.58 0.18
C LYS A 137 -44.81 16.57 0.75
N GLN A 138 -45.08 17.87 0.66
CA GLN A 138 -44.19 18.93 1.17
C GLN A 138 -44.08 18.97 2.71
N GLN A 139 -45.02 18.36 3.44
CA GLN A 139 -45.00 18.28 4.91
C GLN A 139 -44.31 17.01 5.42
N ILE A 140 -44.15 16.01 4.56
CA ILE A 140 -43.52 14.71 4.88
C ILE A 140 -42.00 14.80 4.74
N GLU A 141 -41.53 15.53 3.72
CA GLU A 141 -40.13 15.59 3.32
C GLU A 141 -39.17 15.95 4.48
N PRO A 142 -39.33 17.03 5.25
CA PRO A 142 -38.25 17.47 6.13
C PRO A 142 -38.00 16.61 7.38
N GLU A 143 -39.04 16.04 8.00
CA GLU A 143 -38.89 15.17 9.19
C GLU A 143 -38.48 13.75 8.80
N ILE A 144 -39.12 13.16 7.77
CA ILE A 144 -38.77 11.80 7.31
C ILE A 144 -37.40 11.78 6.61
N GLU A 145 -37.05 12.80 5.82
CA GLU A 145 -35.73 12.88 5.19
C GLU A 145 -34.61 12.94 6.23
N ARG A 146 -34.82 13.69 7.32
CA ARG A 146 -33.75 13.98 8.28
C ARG A 146 -33.61 12.91 9.35
N GLU A 147 -34.71 12.41 9.91
CA GLU A 147 -34.66 11.48 11.04
C GLU A 147 -34.53 10.02 10.63
N VAL A 148 -35.17 9.61 9.52
CA VAL A 148 -35.17 8.18 9.12
C VAL A 148 -34.30 7.94 7.89
N ILE A 149 -34.52 8.69 6.82
CA ILE A 149 -33.76 8.49 5.56
C ILE A 149 -32.30 8.95 5.72
N GLY A 150 -32.05 9.99 6.53
CA GLY A 150 -30.71 10.52 6.76
C GLY A 150 -29.72 9.50 7.31
N GLU A 151 -30.13 8.70 8.29
CA GLU A 151 -29.29 7.64 8.87
C GLU A 151 -29.02 6.53 7.85
N ILE A 152 -30.05 6.11 7.11
CA ILE A 152 -29.94 5.08 6.06
C ILE A 152 -29.01 5.57 4.94
N ILE A 153 -29.10 6.83 4.52
CA ILE A 153 -28.18 7.43 3.54
C ILE A 153 -26.73 7.42 4.07
N GLY A 154 -26.53 7.73 5.35
CA GLY A 154 -25.22 7.65 5.99
C GLY A 154 -24.64 6.24 5.90
N LYS A 155 -25.39 5.25 6.40
CA LYS A 155 -25.05 3.83 6.35
C LYS A 155 -24.78 3.34 4.93
N PHE A 156 -25.66 3.70 3.98
CA PHE A 156 -25.51 3.38 2.56
C PHE A 156 -24.19 3.91 2.00
N ARG A 157 -23.88 5.20 2.21
CA ARG A 157 -22.64 5.81 1.71
C ARG A 157 -21.41 5.10 2.25
N ASP A 158 -21.41 4.73 3.53
CA ASP A 158 -20.28 4.06 4.15
C ASP A 158 -20.14 2.62 3.67
N LYS A 159 -21.23 1.84 3.64
CA LYS A 159 -21.25 0.49 3.07
C LYS A 159 -20.84 0.49 1.60
N TYR A 160 -21.32 1.44 0.81
CA TYR A 160 -21.03 1.54 -0.62
C TYR A 160 -19.55 1.85 -0.88
N ARG A 161 -18.98 2.83 -0.16
CA ARG A 161 -17.54 3.13 -0.24
C ARG A 161 -16.69 1.91 0.14
N ASN A 162 -17.08 1.20 1.20
CA ASN A 162 -16.37 0.00 1.64
C ASN A 162 -16.45 -1.13 0.61
N ALA A 163 -17.63 -1.35 0.02
CA ALA A 163 -17.84 -2.36 -1.02
C ALA A 163 -16.98 -2.11 -2.27
N LEU A 164 -16.76 -0.84 -2.63
CA LEU A 164 -15.89 -0.46 -3.74
C LEU A 164 -14.40 -0.50 -3.42
N ARG A 165 -14.01 -0.41 -2.14
CA ARG A 165 -12.59 -0.43 -1.70
C ARG A 165 -12.03 -1.82 -1.42
N TYR A 166 -12.88 -2.79 -1.08
CA TYR A 166 -12.42 -4.11 -0.62
C TYR A 166 -11.52 -4.84 -1.65
N GLY A 167 -10.26 -5.11 -1.28
CA GLY A 167 -9.44 -6.22 -1.78
C GLY A 167 -8.54 -6.04 -3.02
N ILE A 168 -8.11 -4.84 -3.45
CA ILE A 168 -7.25 -4.64 -4.66
C ILE A 168 -6.40 -3.37 -4.52
N LEU A 169 -5.28 -3.29 -5.25
CA LEU A 169 -4.62 -2.05 -5.72
C LEU A 169 -5.66 -0.98 -6.08
N ASP A 170 -5.97 -0.12 -5.13
CA ASP A 170 -6.93 0.97 -5.31
C ASP A 170 -6.22 2.32 -5.39
N SER A 171 -4.90 2.33 -5.18
CA SER A 171 -4.08 3.52 -5.16
C SER A 171 -3.15 3.58 -6.38
N ALA A 172 -2.99 4.79 -6.94
CA ALA A 172 -1.95 5.05 -7.93
C ALA A 172 -0.52 4.75 -7.43
N PRO A 173 -0.18 5.01 -6.14
CA PRO A 173 1.09 4.58 -5.55
C PRO A 173 1.39 3.09 -5.71
N ASP A 174 0.45 2.19 -5.42
CA ASP A 174 0.67 0.74 -5.54
C ASP A 174 0.97 0.33 -6.98
N ILE A 175 0.26 0.94 -7.94
CA ILE A 175 0.49 0.70 -9.37
C ILE A 175 1.89 1.18 -9.75
N ASP A 176 2.29 2.36 -9.27
CA ASP A 176 3.61 2.92 -9.54
C ASP A 176 4.74 2.01 -9.00
N VAL A 177 4.56 1.36 -7.84
CA VAL A 177 5.51 0.36 -7.31
C VAL A 177 5.69 -0.80 -8.29
N LEU A 178 4.58 -1.38 -8.75
CA LEU A 178 4.60 -2.53 -9.64
C LEU A 178 5.17 -2.18 -11.02
N LEU A 179 4.78 -1.04 -11.58
CA LEU A 179 5.29 -0.57 -12.88
C LEU A 179 6.79 -0.31 -12.81
N LEU A 180 7.26 0.38 -11.76
CA LEU A 180 8.69 0.65 -11.60
C LEU A 180 9.48 -0.64 -11.43
N ALA A 181 8.93 -1.61 -10.69
CA ALA A 181 9.58 -2.91 -10.53
C ALA A 181 9.68 -3.67 -11.85
N LYS A 182 8.61 -3.63 -12.66
CA LYS A 182 8.60 -4.23 -14.00
C LYS A 182 9.59 -3.56 -14.94
N GLU A 183 9.66 -2.23 -14.92
CA GLU A 183 10.59 -1.43 -15.72
C GLU A 183 12.05 -1.78 -15.39
N LEU A 184 12.37 -1.91 -14.10
CA LEU A 184 13.73 -2.10 -13.62
C LEU A 184 14.20 -3.57 -13.52
N ASP A 185 13.31 -4.53 -13.78
CA ASP A 185 13.48 -5.95 -13.45
C ASP A 185 13.87 -6.16 -11.96
N ALA A 186 13.21 -5.39 -11.11
CA ALA A 186 13.47 -5.31 -9.68
C ALA A 186 12.49 -6.17 -8.88
N ALA A 187 12.90 -6.57 -7.67
CA ALA A 187 11.99 -7.19 -6.72
C ALA A 187 11.16 -6.12 -6.00
N VAL A 188 9.89 -6.41 -5.72
CA VAL A 188 9.01 -5.54 -4.92
C VAL A 188 9.16 -5.88 -3.44
N VAL A 189 9.29 -4.87 -2.59
CA VAL A 189 9.30 -5.02 -1.13
C VAL A 189 8.07 -4.34 -0.55
N ALA A 190 7.13 -5.13 -0.02
CA ALA A 190 5.90 -4.61 0.59
C ALA A 190 5.34 -5.59 1.63
N SER A 191 4.38 -5.12 2.42
CA SER A 191 3.55 -5.93 3.32
C SER A 191 2.12 -6.12 2.80
N ASP A 192 1.71 -5.32 1.82
CA ASP A 192 0.34 -5.31 1.30
C ASP A 192 0.02 -6.57 0.46
N MET A 193 -1.10 -7.21 0.78
CA MET A 193 -1.57 -8.42 0.09
C MET A 193 -2.00 -8.17 -1.35
N GLY A 194 -2.52 -6.97 -1.65
CA GLY A 194 -2.85 -6.52 -3.00
C GLY A 194 -1.59 -6.42 -3.85
N ILE A 195 -0.56 -5.71 -3.38
CA ILE A 195 0.74 -5.62 -4.05
C ILE A 195 1.34 -7.02 -4.27
N GLN A 196 1.31 -7.89 -3.25
CA GLN A 196 1.83 -9.25 -3.38
C GLN A 196 1.14 -10.02 -4.51
N LYS A 197 -0.19 -10.08 -4.49
CA LYS A 197 -0.97 -10.83 -5.49
C LYS A 197 -0.69 -10.34 -6.91
N TRP A 198 -0.57 -9.03 -7.09
CA TRP A 198 -0.32 -8.46 -8.40
C TRP A 198 1.13 -8.60 -8.85
N ALA A 199 2.10 -8.57 -7.93
CA ALA A 199 3.47 -8.92 -8.22
C ALA A 199 3.58 -10.35 -8.76
N GLU A 200 2.87 -11.32 -8.14
CA GLU A 200 2.80 -12.70 -8.61
C GLU A 200 2.18 -12.78 -10.02
N GLN A 201 1.09 -12.07 -10.28
CA GLN A 201 0.46 -12.03 -11.61
C GLN A 201 1.34 -11.40 -12.70
N LEU A 202 2.15 -10.40 -12.35
CA LEU A 202 3.09 -9.73 -13.26
C LEU A 202 4.39 -10.52 -13.49
N GLY A 203 4.60 -11.61 -12.75
CA GLY A 203 5.83 -12.38 -12.73
C GLY A 203 7.00 -11.63 -12.10
N LEU A 204 6.72 -10.75 -11.13
CA LEU A 204 7.73 -9.99 -10.40
C LEU A 204 8.23 -10.78 -9.19
N ARG A 205 9.50 -10.60 -8.83
CA ARG A 205 10.02 -11.09 -7.55
C ARG A 205 9.37 -10.28 -6.42
N PHE A 206 8.83 -10.96 -5.41
CA PHE A 206 8.25 -10.32 -4.24
C PHE A 206 9.05 -10.70 -2.99
N VAL A 207 9.33 -9.71 -2.14
CA VAL A 207 9.95 -9.90 -0.84
C VAL A 207 9.07 -9.24 0.21
N ASN A 208 8.66 -10.03 1.21
CA ASN A 208 7.88 -9.47 2.31
C ASN A 208 8.74 -8.48 3.12
N ALA A 209 8.18 -7.32 3.43
CA ALA A 209 8.86 -6.26 4.19
C ALA A 209 9.56 -6.76 5.45
N ARG A 210 8.93 -7.68 6.19
CA ARG A 210 9.47 -8.21 7.46
C ARG A 210 10.73 -9.04 7.26
N SER A 211 10.79 -9.76 6.14
CA SER A 211 11.94 -10.62 5.80
C SER A 211 13.08 -9.86 5.15
N PHE A 212 12.81 -8.68 4.59
CA PHE A 212 13.77 -7.92 3.78
C PHE A 212 15.04 -7.51 4.55
N PRO A 213 14.96 -6.87 5.74
CA PRO A 213 16.15 -6.52 6.52
C PRO A 213 17.01 -7.73 6.87
N ALA A 214 16.39 -8.83 7.30
CA ALA A 214 17.09 -10.07 7.65
C ALA A 214 17.81 -10.69 6.44
N MET A 215 17.15 -10.70 5.27
CA MET A 215 17.74 -11.17 4.01
C MET A 215 18.99 -10.36 3.64
N ILE A 216 18.91 -9.03 3.70
CA ILE A 216 20.04 -8.16 3.36
C ILE A 216 21.19 -8.31 4.36
N LYS A 217 20.90 -8.40 5.66
CA LYS A 217 21.90 -8.70 6.70
C LYS A 217 22.64 -9.99 6.40
N GLU A 218 21.93 -11.04 5.96
CA GLU A 218 22.54 -12.32 5.62
C GLU A 218 23.47 -12.22 4.40
N TYR A 219 23.11 -11.41 3.39
CA TYR A 219 24.02 -11.13 2.27
C TYR A 219 25.29 -10.40 2.75
N LEU A 220 25.12 -9.38 3.61
CA LEU A 220 26.23 -8.58 4.12
C LEU A 220 27.23 -9.39 4.97
N LYS A 221 26.75 -10.38 5.75
CA LYS A 221 27.63 -11.27 6.53
C LYS A 221 28.62 -12.03 5.67
N ARG A 222 28.23 -12.42 4.45
CA ARG A 222 29.07 -13.23 3.55
C ARG A 222 30.06 -12.40 2.74
N THR A 223 29.91 -11.09 2.71
CA THR A 223 30.84 -10.16 2.06
C THR A 223 31.83 -9.52 3.01
N LYS A 224 31.54 -9.45 4.32
CA LYS A 224 32.55 -9.10 5.32
C LYS A 224 33.55 -10.27 5.36
N PRO A 225 34.85 -10.06 5.08
CA PRO A 225 35.81 -11.15 5.08
C PRO A 225 35.76 -11.83 6.44
N GLY A 226 35.56 -13.15 6.42
CA GLY A 226 35.76 -13.97 7.59
C GLY A 226 37.13 -13.64 8.17
N ASN A 227 37.18 -13.54 9.48
CA ASN A 227 38.38 -13.44 10.27
C ASN A 227 39.24 -14.72 10.05
N THR A 228 39.85 -14.88 8.88
CA THR A 228 40.87 -15.89 8.58
C THR A 228 42.20 -15.34 9.08
N GLY A 229 42.28 -15.17 10.40
CA GLY A 229 43.48 -14.82 11.14
C GLY A 229 43.81 -15.92 12.13
N LYS A 230 43.97 -17.16 11.64
CA LYS A 230 44.73 -18.23 12.30
C LYS A 230 45.24 -19.21 11.25
N LEU A 231 46.47 -19.00 10.81
CA LEU A 231 47.38 -20.08 10.46
C LEU A 231 48.63 -19.80 11.28
N GLU A 232 48.86 -20.72 12.22
CA GLU A 232 50.10 -20.90 12.98
C GLU A 232 51.28 -21.15 12.04
#